data_AF-A0A350CYZ5-F1
#
_entry.id   AF-A0A350CYZ5-F1
#
_cell.length_a   1.000
_cell.length_b   1.000
_cell.length_c   1.000
_cell.angle_alpha   90.00
_cell.angle_beta   90.00
_cell.angle_gamma   90.00
#
_symmetry.space_group_name_H-M   'P 1'
#
loop_
_entity.id
_entity.type
_entity.pdbx_description
1 polymer ?
#
loop_
_entity_poly.entity_id
_entity_poly.type
_entity_poly.pdbx_seq_one_letter_code
_entity_poly.pdbx_strand_id
1 'polypeptide(L)' 'MIKQREPIVAIATPFGESAIGAIRLSGLDVMNRIRDLIVMKGKPRPRYAHFIKLKDEKGEIL' A
#
# COMPACT_ATOMS: atom_id res chain seq x y z
N MET A 1 10.60 11.75 20.63
CA MET A 1 9.65 11.52 19.51
C MET A 1 10.46 11.48 18.23
N ILE A 2 10.58 10.33 17.56
CA ILE A 2 11.35 10.23 16.30
C ILE A 2 10.61 11.10 15.27
N LYS A 3 11.29 12.03 14.60
CA LYS A 3 10.71 12.83 13.51
C LYS A 3 10.10 11.86 12.49
N GLN A 4 8.78 11.92 12.31
CA GLN A 4 8.14 11.19 11.22
C GLN A 4 8.73 11.69 9.90
N ARG A 5 9.23 10.75 9.10
CA ARG A 5 9.92 11.03 7.84
C ARG A 5 8.90 11.03 6.70
N GLU A 6 9.30 11.66 5.60
CA GLU A 6 8.60 11.59 4.32
C GLU A 6 8.22 10.14 3.98
N PRO A 7 7.06 9.91 3.33
CA PRO A 7 6.68 8.58 2.86
C PRO A 7 7.74 7.95 1.97
N ILE A 8 8.03 6.68 2.22
CA ILE A 8 8.90 5.84 1.42
C ILE A 8 8.17 4.58 0.98
N VAL A 9 8.63 4.00 -0.11
CA VAL A 9 8.14 2.74 -0.68
C VAL A 9 9.31 1.88 -1.15
N ALA A 10 9.19 0.57 -0.98
CA ALA A 10 10.16 -0.39 -1.49
C ALA A 10 9.52 -1.76 -1.76
N ILE A 11 10.10 -2.52 -2.69
CA ILE A 11 9.85 -3.95 -2.79
C ILE A 11 10.54 -4.62 -1.59
N ALA A 12 9.77 -5.33 -0.78
CA ALA A 12 10.22 -5.96 0.46
C ALA A 12 10.57 -7.45 0.29
N THR A 13 10.33 -8.00 -0.91
CA THR A 13 10.68 -9.37 -1.30
C THR A 13 11.87 -9.37 -2.27
N PRO A 14 12.59 -10.51 -2.42
CA PRO A 14 13.63 -10.66 -3.43
C PRO A 14 13.12 -10.40 -4.86
N PHE A 15 14.03 -10.07 -5.77
CA PHE A 15 13.72 -9.95 -7.20
C PHE A 15 13.55 -11.34 -7.82
N GLY A 16 12.68 -11.45 -8.84
CA GLY A 16 12.42 -12.68 -9.58
C GLY A 16 10.93 -13.05 -9.62
N GLU A 17 10.63 -14.13 -10.34
CA GLU A 17 9.27 -14.66 -10.44
C GLU A 17 8.88 -15.40 -9.15
N SER A 18 7.68 -15.10 -8.65
CA SER A 18 7.14 -15.67 -7.41
C SER A 18 5.62 -15.64 -7.43
N ALA A 19 4.98 -16.54 -6.71
CA ALA A 19 3.54 -16.50 -6.48
C ALA A 19 3.10 -15.25 -5.70
N ILE A 20 3.98 -14.71 -4.84
CA ILE A 20 3.69 -13.54 -4.00
C ILE A 20 4.91 -12.62 -3.95
N GLY A 21 4.66 -11.33 -4.17
CA GLY A 21 5.59 -10.24 -3.86
C GLY A 21 4.99 -9.33 -2.79
N ALA A 22 5.83 -8.58 -2.08
CA ALA A 22 5.37 -7.60 -1.09
C ALA A 22 5.97 -6.22 -1.38
N ILE A 23 5.11 -5.20 -1.39
CA ILE A 23 5.50 -3.79 -1.40
C ILE A 23 5.23 -3.23 -0.02
N ARG A 24 6.24 -2.60 0.58
CA ARG A 24 6.13 -1.98 1.91
C ARG A 24 6.17 -0.47 1.80
N LEU A 25 5.20 0.16 2.46
CA LEU A 25 5.04 1.60 2.56
C LEU A 25 5.27 2.03 4.02
N SER A 26 5.94 3.15 4.23
CA SER A 26 6.17 3.69 5.59
C SER A 26 6.35 5.21 5.55
N GLY A 27 5.90 5.90 6.59
CA GLY A 27 6.09 7.35 6.74
C GLY A 27 4.80 8.07 7.14
N LEU A 28 4.89 9.39 7.21
CA LEU A 28 3.78 10.24 7.61
C LEU A 28 2.61 10.13 6.62
N ASP A 29 1.40 9.89 7.13
CA ASP A 29 0.15 9.99 6.36
C ASP A 29 0.03 9.06 5.14
N VAL A 30 0.82 7.98 5.08
CA VAL A 30 0.93 7.12 3.90
C VAL A 30 -0.42 6.51 3.47
N MET A 31 -1.28 6.17 4.43
CA MET A 31 -2.59 5.58 4.15
C MET A 31 -3.54 6.55 3.46
N ASN A 32 -3.48 7.85 3.79
CA ASN A 32 -4.33 8.85 3.14
C ASN A 32 -3.84 9.13 1.71
N ARG A 33 -2.52 9.16 1.49
CA ARG A 33 -1.93 9.36 0.16
C ARG A 33 -2.28 8.28 -0.85
N ILE A 34 -2.38 7.02 -0.41
CA ILE A 34 -2.70 5.88 -1.28
C ILE A 34 -4.19 5.53 -1.31
N ARG A 35 -5.03 6.24 -0.55
CA ARG A 35 -6.44 5.87 -0.36
C ARG A 35 -7.18 5.78 -1.69
N ASP A 36 -6.89 6.72 -2.58
CA ASP A 36 -7.52 6.78 -3.89
C ASP A 36 -7.02 5.71 -4.83
N LEU A 37 -5.94 4.97 -4.53
CA LEU A 37 -5.47 3.85 -5.36
C LEU A 37 -6.08 2.51 -4.91
N ILE A 38 -6.73 2.47 -3.73
CA ILE A 38 -7.25 1.25 -3.13
C ILE A 38 -8.76 1.16 -3.30
N VAL A 39 -9.22 0.06 -3.88
CA VAL A 39 -10.63 -0.32 -3.91
C VAL A 39 -10.88 -1.38 -2.84
N MET A 40 -11.62 -1.02 -1.79
CA MET A 40 -12.00 -1.94 -0.72
C MET A 40 -13.44 -1.74 -0.27
N LYS A 41 -14.02 -2.79 0.32
CA LYS A 41 -15.26 -2.66 1.09
C LYS A 41 -14.95 -2.21 2.51
N GLY A 42 -15.62 -1.18 2.99
CA GLY A 42 -15.48 -0.68 4.36
C GLY A 42 -14.31 0.28 4.56
N LYS A 43 -13.76 0.31 5.78
CA LYS A 43 -12.68 1.23 6.19
C LYS A 43 -11.43 0.45 6.61
N PRO A 44 -10.22 0.97 6.32
CA PRO A 44 -8.98 0.40 6.83
C PRO A 44 -9.00 0.28 8.36
N ARG A 45 -8.60 -0.88 8.86
CA ARG A 45 -8.45 -1.17 10.29
C ARG A 45 -6.98 -1.53 10.57
N PRO A 46 -6.31 -0.86 11.53
CA PRO A 46 -4.93 -1.17 11.86
C PRO A 46 -4.75 -2.64 12.25
N ARG A 47 -3.69 -3.28 11.74
CA ARG A 47 -3.33 -4.69 12.01
C ARG A 47 -4.37 -5.73 11.55
N TYR A 48 -5.29 -5.36 10.67
CA TYR A 48 -6.21 -6.29 10.02
C TYR A 48 -5.81 -6.46 8.54
N ALA A 49 -5.82 -7.70 8.05
CA ALA A 49 -5.56 -7.97 6.65
C ALA A 49 -6.82 -7.68 5.83
N HIS A 50 -6.73 -6.75 4.87
CA HIS A 50 -7.83 -6.41 3.97
C HIS A 50 -7.57 -7.01 2.60
N PHE A 51 -8.54 -7.76 2.07
CA PHE A 51 -8.53 -8.15 0.66
C PHE A 51 -9.01 -6.97 -0.18
N ILE A 52 -8.15 -6.49 -1.07
CA ILE A 52 -8.35 -5.24 -1.82
C ILE A 52 -8.05 -5.46 -3.31
N LYS A 53 -8.47 -4.50 -4.13
CA LYS A 53 -7.96 -4.31 -5.49
C LYS A 53 -7.21 -2.99 -5.57
N LEU A 54 -6.23 -2.91 -6.45
CA LEU A 54 -5.55 -1.66 -6.78
C LEU A 54 -6.11 -1.12 -8.08
N LYS A 55 -6.17 0.21 -8.19
CA LYS A 55 -6.42 0.87 -9.46
C LYS A 55 -5.26 1.78 -9.83
N ASP A 56 -5.06 1.94 -11.12
CA ASP A 56 -4.05 2.84 -11.66
C ASP A 56 -4.53 4.30 -11.71
N GLU A 57 -3.69 5.17 -12.25
CA GLU A 57 -3.96 6.61 -12.39
C GLU A 57 -5.12 6.91 -13.36
N LYS A 58 -5.47 5.98 -14.25
CA LYS A 58 -6.59 6.09 -15.20
C LYS A 58 -7.88 5.51 -14.63
N GLY A 59 -7.81 4.85 -13.47
CA GLY A 59 -8.94 4.23 -12.80
C GLY A 59 -9.14 2.76 -13.17
N GLU A 60 -8.24 2.16 -13.95
CA GLU A 60 -8.29 0.76 -14.35
C GLU A 60 -7.82 -0.14 -13.20
N ILE A 61 -8.49 -1.29 -13.03
CA ILE A 61 -8.17 -2.26 -11.99
C ILE A 61 -6.98 -3.12 -12.44
N LEU A 62 -5.96 -3.21 -11.56
CA LEU A 62 -4.81 -4.10 -11.71
C LEU A 62 -5.11 -5.52 -11.19
#